data_AF-A0A416D9I6-F1
#
_entry.id   AF-A0A416D9I6-F1
#
_cell.length_a   1.000
_cell.length_b   1.000
_cell.length_c   1.000
_cell.angle_alpha   90.00
_cell.angle_beta   90.00
_cell.angle_gamma   90.00
#
_symmetry.space_group_name_H-M   'P 1'
#
loop_
_entity.id
_entity.type
_entity.pdbx_description
1 polymer ?
#
loop_
_entity_poly.entity_id
_entity_poly.type
_entity_poly.pdbx_seq_one_letter_code
_entity_poly.pdbx_strand_id
1 'polypeptide(L)'
;MKTVLWISRHAMTEPQLRDLARVLGDTVQVLPYTQTVKQADVLRPLIEQADAIAAVLPVELLAELVTLADERPVLQSVAGRRFTGRTLHLADGQTEPEIAFEHLYWQQIVKLELQTRRL
;
A
#
# COMPACT_ATOMS: atom_id res chain seq x y z
N MET A 1 -5.06 1.98 -20.59
CA MET A 1 -5.12 2.69 -19.30
C MET A 1 -5.78 1.80 -18.27
N LYS A 2 -5.15 1.64 -17.11
CA LYS A 2 -5.62 0.80 -15.99
C LYS A 2 -6.05 1.66 -14.81
N THR A 3 -7.20 1.36 -14.22
CA THR A 3 -7.67 2.02 -12.99
C THR A 3 -7.17 1.25 -11.78
N VAL A 4 -6.43 1.93 -10.90
CA VAL A 4 -5.93 1.34 -9.66
C VAL A 4 -6.58 1.99 -8.46
N LEU A 5 -7.28 1.20 -7.66
CA LEU A 5 -7.77 1.62 -6.34
C LEU A 5 -6.59 1.74 -5.38
N TRP A 6 -6.30 2.96 -4.91
CA TRP A 6 -5.21 3.24 -3.98
C TRP A 6 -5.76 3.48 -2.57
N ILE A 7 -5.60 2.50 -1.69
CA ILE A 7 -6.09 2.54 -0.31
C ILE A 7 -4.96 3.00 0.59
N SER A 8 -4.90 4.30 0.87
CA SER A 8 -3.93 4.91 1.77
C SER A 8 -4.36 6.32 2.13
N ARG A 9 -4.01 6.75 3.35
CA ARG A 9 -4.18 8.14 3.78
C ARG A 9 -3.22 9.11 3.08
N HIS A 10 -2.17 8.60 2.44
CA HIS A 10 -1.15 9.39 1.76
C HIS A 10 -1.30 9.28 0.25
N ALA A 11 -1.03 10.37 -0.47
CA ALA A 11 -0.95 10.34 -1.92
C ALA A 11 0.16 9.39 -2.38
N MET A 12 -0.08 8.70 -3.50
CA MET A 12 0.96 7.89 -4.13
C MET A 12 2.10 8.79 -4.60
N THR A 13 3.34 8.40 -4.29
CA THR A 13 4.52 9.15 -4.72
C THR A 13 4.79 8.92 -6.22
N GLU A 14 5.52 9.84 -6.86
CA GLU A 14 5.88 9.69 -8.28
C GLU A 14 6.68 8.40 -8.57
N PRO A 15 7.66 7.98 -7.74
CA PRO A 15 8.33 6.70 -7.93
C PRO A 15 7.37 5.50 -7.87
N GLN A 16 6.42 5.50 -6.93
CA GLN A 16 5.40 4.45 -6.82
C GLN A 16 4.52 4.39 -8.08
N LEU A 17 4.08 5.55 -8.57
CA LEU A 17 3.22 5.63 -9.75
C LEU A 17 3.94 5.14 -11.01
N ARG A 18 5.20 5.56 -11.21
CA ARG A 18 6.03 5.11 -12.34
C ARG A 18 6.29 3.61 -12.29
N ASP A 19 6.63 3.08 -11.12
CA ASP A 19 6.87 1.64 -10.97
C ASP A 19 5.58 0.83 -11.16
N LEU A 20 4.44 1.36 -10.70
CA LEU A 20 3.13 0.72 -10.87
C LEU A 20 2.73 0.63 -12.34
N ALA A 21 2.92 1.70 -13.11
CA ALA A 21 2.68 1.70 -14.56
C ALA A 21 3.57 0.67 -15.28
N ARG A 22 4.85 0.56 -14.89
CA ARG A 22 5.76 -0.48 -15.39
C ARG A 22 5.27 -1.89 -15.05
N VAL A 23 4.85 -2.13 -13.81
CA VAL A 23 4.37 -3.44 -13.34
C VAL A 23 3.09 -3.87 -14.05
N LEU A 24 2.17 -2.92 -14.29
CA LEU A 24 0.90 -3.18 -14.97
C LEU A 24 1.00 -3.15 -16.51
N GLY A 25 2.14 -2.70 -17.06
CA GLY A 25 2.37 -2.61 -18.50
C GLY A 25 1.50 -1.58 -19.22
N ASP A 26 0.95 -0.59 -18.51
CA ASP A 26 0.00 0.39 -19.03
C ASP A 26 0.05 1.69 -18.22
N THR A 27 -0.54 2.76 -18.74
CA THR A 27 -0.75 4.01 -17.97
C THR A 27 -1.75 3.76 -16.84
N VAL A 28 -1.52 4.41 -15.70
CA VAL A 28 -2.31 4.22 -14.48
C VAL A 28 -3.15 5.45 -14.17
N GLN A 29 -4.45 5.25 -14.01
CA GLN A 29 -5.36 6.19 -13.36
C GLN A 29 -5.54 5.76 -11.90
N VAL A 30 -5.25 6.67 -10.96
CA VAL A 30 -5.40 6.39 -9.53
C VAL A 30 -6.80 6.77 -9.06
N LEU A 31 -7.50 5.80 -8.45
CA LEU A 31 -8.74 6.01 -7.70
C LEU A 31 -8.39 6.03 -6.20
N PRO A 32 -8.27 7.20 -5.56
CA PRO A 32 -7.81 7.28 -4.17
C PRO A 32 -8.93 6.93 -3.18
N TYR A 33 -8.58 6.16 -2.14
CA TYR A 33 -9.38 5.98 -0.94
C TYR A 33 -8.56 6.34 0.29
N THR A 34 -8.85 7.50 0.88
CA THR A 34 -8.06 8.08 1.97
C THR A 34 -8.69 7.93 3.35
N GLN A 35 -9.89 7.34 3.43
CA GLN A 35 -10.58 7.14 4.70
C GLN A 35 -10.02 5.93 5.45
N THR A 36 -10.19 5.92 6.77
CA THR A 36 -9.83 4.76 7.59
C THR A 36 -10.78 3.59 7.30
N VAL A 37 -10.23 2.49 6.80
CA VAL A 37 -10.97 1.24 6.61
C VAL A 37 -11.09 0.53 7.96
N LYS A 38 -12.32 0.27 8.41
CA LYS A 38 -12.60 -0.55 9.60
C LYS A 38 -13.01 -1.98 9.26
N GLN A 39 -13.59 -2.16 8.07
CA GLN A 39 -14.04 -3.43 7.52
C GLN A 39 -13.85 -3.34 6.02
N ALA A 40 -13.30 -4.37 5.37
CA ALA A 40 -12.95 -4.27 3.95
C ALA A 40 -14.20 -4.23 3.04
N ASP A 41 -15.36 -4.68 3.52
CA ASP A 41 -16.62 -4.73 2.75
C ASP A 41 -17.04 -3.36 2.17
N VAL A 42 -16.73 -2.27 2.87
CA VAL A 42 -17.01 -0.89 2.42
C VAL A 42 -16.31 -0.53 1.09
N LEU A 43 -15.29 -1.31 0.71
CA LEU A 43 -14.49 -1.09 -0.49
C LEU A 43 -15.08 -1.77 -1.73
N ARG A 44 -16.05 -2.68 -1.60
CA ARG A 44 -16.60 -3.48 -2.73
C ARG A 44 -16.97 -2.64 -3.95
N PRO A 45 -17.74 -1.54 -3.84
CA PRO A 45 -18.11 -0.77 -5.02
C PRO A 45 -16.91 -0.18 -5.76
N LEU A 46 -15.82 0.11 -5.04
CA LEU A 46 -14.58 0.66 -5.62
C LEU A 46 -13.70 -0.42 -6.21
N ILE A 47 -13.68 -1.61 -5.59
CA ILE A 47 -12.99 -2.80 -6.10
C ILE A 47 -13.56 -3.19 -7.47
N GLU A 48 -14.89 -3.16 -7.62
CA GLU A 48 -15.57 -3.49 -8.89
C GLU A 48 -15.19 -2.54 -10.04
N GLN A 49 -14.86 -1.28 -9.71
CA GLN A 49 -14.44 -0.25 -10.67
C GLN A 49 -12.95 -0.28 -11.00
N ALA A 50 -12.15 -1.08 -10.29
CA ALA A 50 -10.71 -1.10 -10.43
C ALA A 50 -10.21 -2.35 -11.18
N ASP A 51 -9.15 -2.18 -11.96
CA ASP A 51 -8.41 -3.28 -12.59
C ASP A 51 -7.44 -3.95 -11.60
N ALA A 52 -6.94 -3.18 -10.63
CA ALA A 52 -6.05 -3.65 -9.57
C ALA A 52 -6.24 -2.81 -8.30
N ILE A 53 -5.85 -3.36 -7.15
CA ILE A 53 -5.89 -2.67 -5.87
C ILE A 53 -4.46 -2.52 -5.36
N ALA A 54 -4.06 -1.31 -4.99
CA ALA A 54 -2.84 -1.03 -4.27
C ALA A 54 -3.20 -0.57 -2.85
N ALA A 55 -2.69 -1.22 -1.81
CA ALA A 55 -3.17 -1.02 -0.45
C ALA A 55 -2.05 -0.86 0.59
N VAL A 56 -2.25 0.07 1.52
CA VAL A 56 -1.49 0.22 2.76
C VAL A 56 -2.47 0.02 3.92
N LEU A 57 -2.62 -1.23 4.35
CA LEU A 57 -3.55 -1.66 5.39
C LEU A 57 -2.88 -2.61 6.39
N PRO A 58 -3.40 -2.71 7.63
CA PRO A 58 -3.09 -3.81 8.54
C PRO A 58 -3.35 -5.18 7.91
N VAL A 59 -2.63 -6.21 8.37
CA VAL A 59 -2.67 -7.56 7.79
C VAL A 59 -4.07 -8.19 7.85
N GLU A 60 -4.85 -7.89 8.89
CA GLU A 60 -6.23 -8.34 9.07
C GLU A 60 -7.11 -7.85 7.91
N LEU A 61 -7.03 -6.56 7.60
CA LEU A 61 -7.81 -5.95 6.53
C LEU A 61 -7.27 -6.34 5.15
N LEU A 62 -5.97 -6.58 5.01
CA LEU A 62 -5.40 -7.13 3.77
C LEU A 62 -5.94 -8.54 3.49
N ALA A 63 -6.10 -9.38 4.51
CA ALA A 63 -6.64 -10.74 4.34
C ALA A 63 -8.10 -10.70 3.86
N GLU A 64 -8.92 -9.81 4.44
CA GLU A 64 -10.28 -9.56 3.97
C GLU A 64 -10.27 -9.03 2.52
N LEU A 65 -9.44 -8.03 2.24
CA LEU A 65 -9.34 -7.41 0.92
C LEU A 65 -8.95 -8.40 -0.18
N VAL A 66 -7.99 -9.29 0.06
CA VAL A 66 -7.59 -10.35 -0.90
C VAL A 66 -8.77 -11.26 -1.22
N THR A 67 -9.61 -11.57 -0.24
CA THR A 67 -10.84 -12.36 -0.45
C THR A 67 -11.87 -11.58 -1.28
N LEU A 68 -11.98 -10.27 -1.07
CA LEU A 68 -12.92 -9.39 -1.78
C LEU A 68 -12.47 -9.02 -3.20
N ALA A 69 -11.17 -9.07 -3.48
CA ALA A 69 -10.59 -8.60 -4.73
C ALA A 69 -11.03 -9.41 -5.96
N ASP A 70 -11.56 -10.62 -5.76
CA ASP A 70 -12.16 -11.45 -6.81
C ASP A 70 -11.27 -11.52 -8.06
N GLU A 71 -10.12 -12.18 -7.90
CA GLU A 71 -9.03 -12.32 -8.90
C GLU A 71 -8.28 -11.04 -9.29
N ARG A 72 -8.75 -9.84 -8.90
CA ARG A 72 -8.01 -8.59 -9.15
C ARG A 72 -6.70 -8.57 -8.36
N PRO A 73 -5.59 -8.14 -8.96
CA PRO A 73 -4.31 -8.07 -8.26
C PRO A 73 -4.38 -7.15 -7.05
N VAL A 74 -4.02 -7.66 -5.87
CA VAL A 74 -3.79 -6.87 -4.66
C VAL A 74 -2.30 -6.63 -4.52
N LEU A 75 -1.89 -5.37 -4.58
CA LEU A 75 -0.51 -4.91 -4.62
C LEU A 75 -0.16 -4.17 -3.33
N GLN A 76 1.03 -4.45 -2.82
CA GLN A 76 1.59 -3.77 -1.66
C GLN A 76 2.91 -3.12 -2.04
N SER A 77 3.08 -1.85 -1.66
CA SER A 77 4.34 -1.13 -1.84
C SER A 77 5.32 -1.61 -0.77
N VAL A 78 6.46 -2.16 -1.20
CA VAL A 78 7.58 -2.46 -0.31
C VAL A 78 8.47 -1.22 -0.19
N ALA A 79 8.79 -0.83 1.04
CA ALA A 79 9.63 0.32 1.33
C ALA A 79 10.96 -0.11 1.96
N GLY A 80 12.03 0.57 1.55
CA GLY A 80 13.38 0.44 2.10
C GLY A 80 13.70 1.62 3.00
N ARG A 81 14.73 1.44 3.84
CA ARG A 81 15.31 2.51 4.66
C ARG A 81 16.58 2.99 3.99
N ARG A 82 16.69 4.31 3.83
CA ARG A 82 17.90 4.98 3.32
C ARG A 82 18.36 6.01 4.34
N PHE A 83 19.60 5.88 4.80
CA PHE A 83 20.24 6.90 5.62
C PHE A 83 20.47 8.16 4.78
N THR A 84 20.07 9.32 5.29
CA THR A 84 20.23 10.58 4.55
C THR A 84 21.61 11.20 4.75
N GLY A 85 22.38 10.69 5.71
CA GLY A 85 23.65 11.28 6.16
C GLY A 85 23.47 12.44 7.16
N ARG A 86 22.24 12.83 7.48
CA ARG A 86 21.93 13.83 8.50
C ARG A 86 21.74 13.18 9.86
N THR A 87 21.93 13.96 10.92
CA THR A 87 21.69 13.55 12.30
C THR A 87 20.49 14.32 12.84
N LEU A 88 19.53 13.61 13.44
CA LEU A 88 18.42 14.20 14.18
C LEU A 88 18.85 14.42 15.63
N HIS A 89 18.48 15.57 16.17
CA HIS A 89 18.63 15.89 17.59
C HIS A 89 17.26 15.76 18.25
N LEU A 90 17.14 14.83 19.18
CA LEU A 90 15.90 14.55 19.90
C LEU A 90 15.74 15.52 21.08
N ALA A 91 14.50 15.64 21.56
CA ALA A 91 14.16 16.58 22.64
C ALA A 91 14.86 16.25 23.98
N ASP A 92 15.33 15.01 24.15
CA ASP A 92 16.07 14.52 25.32
C ASP A 92 17.60 14.67 25.19
N GLY A 93 18.08 15.33 24.14
CA GLY A 93 19.50 15.56 23.87
C GLY A 93 20.20 14.39 23.18
N GLN A 94 19.51 13.28 22.91
CA GLN A 94 20.06 12.17 22.12
C GLN A 94 20.15 12.55 20.64
N THR A 95 21.04 11.85 19.93
CA THR A 95 21.19 11.97 18.49
C THR A 95 20.95 10.63 17.80
N GLU A 96 20.25 10.66 16.69
CA GLU A 96 20.06 9.48 15.85
C GLU A 96 20.24 9.81 14.36
N PRO A 97 20.70 8.85 13.52
CA PRO A 97 20.75 9.05 12.08
C PRO A 97 19.36 9.28 11.49
N GLU A 98 19.21 10.28 10.62
CA GLU A 98 17.97 10.50 9.88
C GLU A 98 17.80 9.40 8.82
N ILE A 99 16.62 8.77 8.82
CA ILE A 99 16.25 7.72 7.86
C ILE A 99 15.10 8.24 7.00
N ALA A 100 15.29 8.17 5.68
CA ALA A 100 14.23 8.32 4.71
C ALA A 100 13.68 6.95 4.30
N PHE A 101 12.39 6.90 3.99
CA PHE A 101 11.77 5.72 3.38
C PHE A 101 11.69 5.91 1.87
N GLU A 102 12.06 4.89 1.12
CA GLU A 102 11.96 4.89 -0.34
C GLU A 102 11.18 3.67 -0.83
N HIS A 103 10.41 3.86 -1.88
CA HIS A 103 9.72 2.76 -2.55
C HIS A 103 10.76 1.89 -3.27
N LEU A 104 10.78 0.60 -2.94
CA LEU A 104 11.68 -0.37 -3.58
C LEU A 104 11.00 -1.04 -4.77
N TYR A 105 9.82 -1.62 -4.54
CA TYR A 105 9.05 -2.34 -5.56
C TYR A 105 7.60 -2.55 -5.11
N TRP A 106 6.74 -2.89 -6.05
CA TRP A 106 5.43 -3.49 -5.79
C TRP A 106 5.53 -5.02 -5.66
N GLN A 107 4.86 -5.58 -4.68
CA GLN A 107 4.63 -7.02 -4.59
C GLN A 107 3.14 -7.33 -4.70
N GLN A 108 2.80 -8.42 -5.38
CA GLN A 108 1.43 -8.93 -5.41
C GLN A 108 1.21 -9.89 -4.24
N ILE A 109 0.13 -9.67 -3.49
CA ILE A 109 -0.34 -10.63 -2.49
C ILE A 109 -1.12 -11.72 -3.24
N VAL A 110 -0.47 -12.86 -3.48
CA VAL A 110 -1.07 -13.99 -4.20
C VAL A 110 -2.01 -14.79 -3.28
N LYS A 111 -1.65 -14.92 -2.00
CA LYS A 111 -2.43 -15.63 -0.99
C LYS A 111 -2.11 -15.06 0.40
N LEU A 112 -3.13 -14.86 1.23
CA LEU A 112 -3.00 -14.44 2.61
C LEU A 112 -4.06 -15.14 3.47
N GLU A 113 -3.62 -16.04 4.33
CA GLU A 113 -4.47 -16.73 5.31
C GLU A 113 -4.08 -16.29 6.71
N LEU A 114 -5.02 -15.66 7.43
CA LEU A 114 -4.82 -15.20 8.79
C LEU A 114 -5.68 -16.02 9.75
N GLN A 115 -5.05 -16.64 10.74
CA GLN A 115 -5.73 -17.35 11.82
C GLN A 115 -5.39 -16.69 13.15
N THR A 116 -6.43 -16.29 13.89
CA THR A 116 -6.28 -15.72 15.22
C THR A 116 -7.13 -16.51 16.20
N ARG A 117 -6.65 -16.59 17.45
CA ARG A 117 -7.45 -17.10 18.58
C ARG A 117 -7.40 -16.08 19.69
N ARG A 118 -8.54 -15.89 20.35
CA ARG A 118 -8.59 -15.11 21.59
C ARG A 118 -7.90 -15.92 22.70
N LEU A 119 -7.02 -15.28 23.45
CA LEU A 119 -6.42 -15.83 24.67
C LEU A 119 -7.25 -15.42 25.90
#